data_AF-A0A2A3VLA1-F1
#
_entry.id   AF-A0A2A3VLA1-F1
#
_cell.length_a   1.000
_cell.length_b   1.000
_cell.length_c   1.000
_cell.angle_alpha   90.00
_cell.angle_beta   90.00
_cell.angle_gamma   90.00
#
_symmetry.space_group_name_H-M   'P 1'
#
loop_
_entity.id
_entity.type
_entity.pdbx_description
1 polymer ?
#
loop_
_entity_poly.entity_id
_entity_poly.type
_entity_poly.pdbx_seq_one_letter_code
_entity_poly.pdbx_strand_id
1 'polypeptide(L)'
;MTARDGLPDAPMLALDDPSWTTLTCAGGSARGIPALLAQLDGVGEETWQSEPWHSLWAALCDEGRVHPASFAAVPHIVAALAEAPERATPSHFVLPASIELARALHDAEIPDALIDGYVTALARLPLLAGLVATPDWNETLCAAALAATAASTGQHALAELLLEADDVQSVLAYLRTA
;
A
#
# COMPACT_ATOMS: atom_id res chain seq x y z
N MET A 1 15.39 -14.04 -9.60
CA MET A 1 16.29 -13.49 -8.57
C MET A 1 15.47 -13.53 -7.29
N THR A 2 15.88 -14.31 -6.29
CA THR A 2 15.17 -14.36 -4.99
C THR A 2 15.50 -13.10 -4.21
N ALA A 3 14.47 -12.39 -3.76
CA ALA A 3 14.64 -11.24 -2.89
C ALA A 3 15.24 -11.66 -1.53
N ARG A 4 15.73 -10.69 -0.76
CA ARG A 4 16.38 -10.92 0.55
C ARG A 4 15.46 -11.62 1.57
N ASP A 5 14.17 -11.66 1.30
CA ASP A 5 13.10 -12.26 2.10
C ASP A 5 12.67 -13.66 1.60
N GLY A 6 13.27 -14.19 0.52
CA GLY A 6 13.01 -15.53 -0.01
C GLY A 6 11.76 -15.67 -0.88
N LEU A 7 11.02 -14.58 -1.13
CA LEU A 7 9.92 -14.54 -2.11
C LEU A 7 10.42 -14.05 -3.48
N PRO A 8 9.77 -14.43 -4.59
CA PRO A 8 10.07 -13.84 -5.89
C PRO A 8 9.72 -12.34 -5.88
N ASP A 9 10.58 -11.53 -6.49
CA ASP A 9 10.24 -10.12 -6.72
C ASP A 9 9.01 -10.02 -7.62
N ALA A 10 8.11 -9.10 -7.27
CA ALA A 10 6.94 -8.81 -8.08
C ALA A 10 7.39 -8.22 -9.43
N PRO A 11 6.89 -8.72 -10.57
CA PRO A 11 7.14 -8.07 -11.84
C PRO A 11 6.60 -6.63 -11.78
N MET A 12 7.40 -5.69 -12.25
CA MET A 12 7.18 -4.27 -11.98
C MET A 12 7.38 -3.46 -13.25
N LEU A 13 6.42 -2.59 -13.55
CA LEU A 13 6.56 -1.64 -14.64
C LEU A 13 7.69 -0.66 -14.29
N ALA A 14 8.75 -0.63 -15.10
CA ALA A 14 9.91 0.21 -14.83
C ALA A 14 9.51 1.69 -14.73
N LEU A 15 10.19 2.45 -13.86
CA LEU A 15 9.84 3.86 -13.59
C LEU A 15 10.03 4.77 -14.83
N ASP A 16 10.92 4.39 -15.76
CA ASP A 16 11.19 5.08 -17.01
C ASP A 16 10.38 4.52 -18.20
N ASP A 17 9.51 3.53 -17.98
CA ASP A 17 8.70 2.94 -19.03
C ASP A 17 7.64 3.94 -19.55
N PRO A 18 7.54 4.19 -20.86
CA PRO A 18 6.57 5.13 -21.41
C PRO A 18 5.11 4.71 -21.19
N SER A 19 4.84 3.45 -20.86
CA SER A 19 3.49 2.93 -20.59
C SER A 19 2.84 3.62 -19.38
N TRP A 20 3.61 4.24 -18.48
CA TRP A 20 3.04 5.10 -17.42
C TRP A 20 2.18 6.24 -17.99
N THR A 21 2.47 6.72 -19.19
CA THR A 21 1.67 7.77 -19.84
C THR A 21 0.29 7.28 -20.32
N THR A 22 0.14 5.97 -20.53
CA THR A 22 -1.12 5.34 -20.95
C THR A 22 -1.99 4.93 -19.76
N LEU A 23 -1.42 4.87 -18.54
CA LEU A 23 -2.17 4.63 -17.31
C LEU A 23 -2.85 5.91 -16.81
N THR A 24 -3.96 5.72 -16.11
CA THR A 24 -4.70 6.82 -15.48
C THR A 24 -4.57 6.81 -13.96
N CYS A 25 -4.74 8.00 -13.37
CA CYS A 25 -4.84 8.28 -11.93
C CYS A 25 -5.97 9.32 -11.71
N ALA A 26 -6.25 9.71 -10.46
CA ALA A 26 -7.34 10.65 -10.15
C ALA A 26 -7.22 11.99 -10.91
N GLY A 27 -6.00 12.45 -11.17
CA GLY A 27 -5.69 13.68 -11.92
C GLY A 27 -5.59 13.51 -13.45
N GLY A 28 -5.93 12.35 -14.00
CA GLY A 28 -5.80 12.04 -15.43
C GLY A 28 -4.60 11.16 -15.73
N SER A 29 -3.55 11.69 -16.38
CA SER A 29 -2.39 10.88 -16.80
C SER A 29 -1.46 10.54 -15.64
N ALA A 30 -1.02 9.28 -15.56
CA ALA A 30 -0.11 8.80 -14.51
C ALA A 30 1.38 9.12 -14.76
N ARG A 31 1.71 9.98 -15.73
CA ARG A 31 3.10 10.38 -16.05
C ARG A 31 3.93 10.90 -14.87
N GLY A 32 3.27 11.41 -13.82
CA GLY A 32 3.93 11.96 -12.63
C GLY A 32 4.20 10.94 -11.54
N ILE A 33 3.51 9.78 -11.57
CA ILE A 33 3.61 8.75 -10.52
C ILE A 33 5.03 8.20 -10.38
N PRO A 34 5.77 7.89 -11.46
CA PRO A 34 7.12 7.35 -11.29
C PRO A 34 8.08 8.27 -10.54
N ALA A 35 7.96 9.59 -10.74
CA ALA A 35 8.78 10.57 -10.03
C ALA A 35 8.45 10.62 -8.53
N LEU A 36 7.20 10.37 -8.14
CA LEU A 36 6.80 10.26 -6.74
C LEU A 36 7.30 8.95 -6.12
N LEU A 37 7.19 7.83 -6.84
CA LEU A 37 7.69 6.53 -6.39
C LEU A 37 9.21 6.52 -6.20
N ALA A 38 9.95 7.19 -7.09
CA ALA A 38 11.41 7.32 -6.98
C ALA A 38 11.86 8.07 -5.72
N GLN A 39 10.99 8.87 -5.11
CA GLN A 39 11.27 9.60 -3.88
C GLN A 39 11.08 8.76 -2.61
N LEU A 40 10.55 7.53 -2.71
CA LEU A 40 10.34 6.68 -1.53
C LEU A 40 11.66 6.23 -0.89
N ASP A 41 12.71 6.07 -1.68
CA ASP A 41 14.04 5.80 -1.13
C ASP A 41 14.56 7.07 -0.42
N GLY A 42 14.73 6.99 0.90
CA GLY A 42 15.25 8.12 1.65
C GLY A 42 14.26 8.80 2.59
N VAL A 43 12.96 8.62 2.37
CA VAL A 43 11.94 9.46 3.02
C VAL A 43 11.37 8.82 4.27
N GLY A 44 11.46 9.55 5.38
CA GLY A 44 10.68 9.26 6.58
C GLY A 44 9.29 9.89 6.49
N GLU A 45 8.36 9.38 7.28
CA GLU A 45 7.01 9.93 7.40
C GLU A 45 6.88 10.58 8.77
N GLU A 46 6.79 11.92 8.81
CA GLU A 46 6.48 12.63 10.04
C GLU A 46 4.96 12.62 10.30
N THR A 47 4.18 12.74 9.23
CA THR A 47 2.73 12.69 9.23
C THR A 47 2.23 12.04 7.93
N TRP A 48 0.96 11.64 7.90
CA TRP A 48 0.33 11.14 6.67
C TRP A 48 0.31 12.16 5.51
N GLN A 49 0.57 13.45 5.79
CA GLN A 49 0.67 14.53 4.79
C GLN A 49 2.09 14.74 4.26
N SER A 50 3.08 13.97 4.72
CA SER A 50 4.46 14.07 4.24
C SER A 50 4.54 13.69 2.76
N GLU A 51 5.25 14.48 1.96
CA GLU A 51 5.56 14.09 0.58
C GLU A 51 6.65 13.00 0.54
N PRO A 52 6.60 12.04 -0.40
CA PRO A 52 5.68 11.97 -1.53
C PRO A 52 4.34 11.26 -1.22
N TRP A 53 4.13 10.80 0.03
CA TRP A 53 2.97 9.99 0.40
C TRP A 53 1.64 10.71 0.17
N HIS A 54 1.57 11.99 0.51
CA HIS A 54 0.36 12.80 0.26
C HIS A 54 -0.01 12.83 -1.22
N SER A 55 0.93 13.15 -2.10
CA SER A 55 0.70 13.18 -3.55
C SER A 55 0.39 11.79 -4.12
N LEU A 56 1.04 10.74 -3.61
CA LEU A 56 0.74 9.35 -4.00
C LEU A 56 -0.68 8.97 -3.61
N TRP A 57 -1.09 9.24 -2.38
CA TRP A 57 -2.45 8.99 -1.90
C TRP A 57 -3.49 9.68 -2.78
N ALA A 58 -3.34 11.00 -2.96
CA ALA A 58 -4.26 11.82 -3.76
C ALA A 58 -4.35 11.39 -5.23
N ALA A 59 -3.31 10.75 -5.77
CA ALA A 59 -3.34 10.27 -7.14
C ALA A 59 -3.84 8.83 -7.29
N LEU A 60 -3.56 7.96 -6.32
CA LEU A 60 -3.71 6.50 -6.45
C LEU A 60 -4.91 5.92 -5.68
N CYS A 61 -5.40 6.60 -4.65
CA CYS A 61 -6.48 6.07 -3.79
C CYS A 61 -7.41 7.17 -3.26
N ASP A 62 -7.65 8.20 -4.07
CA ASP A 62 -8.50 9.33 -3.69
C ASP A 62 -9.97 8.94 -3.58
N GLU A 63 -10.60 9.32 -2.46
CA GLU A 63 -12.01 9.02 -2.13
C GLU A 63 -12.40 7.54 -2.32
N GLY A 64 -11.46 6.63 -2.02
CA GLY A 64 -11.69 5.18 -2.16
C GLY A 64 -11.75 4.68 -3.59
N ARG A 65 -11.34 5.48 -4.59
CA ARG A 65 -11.28 5.08 -5.99
C ARG A 65 -9.86 4.73 -6.41
N VAL A 66 -9.74 3.70 -7.25
CA VAL A 66 -8.47 3.23 -7.81
C VAL A 66 -8.48 3.27 -9.32
N HIS A 67 -7.29 3.31 -9.90
CA HIS A 67 -7.05 3.40 -11.34
C HIS A 67 -5.90 2.45 -11.74
N PRO A 68 -5.66 2.22 -13.05
CA PRO A 68 -4.55 1.40 -13.51
C PRO A 68 -3.18 1.77 -12.90
N ALA A 69 -2.92 3.06 -12.63
CA ALA A 69 -1.69 3.49 -11.97
C ALA A 69 -1.57 3.01 -10.52
N SER A 70 -2.69 2.84 -9.80
CA SER A 70 -2.72 2.29 -8.44
C SER A 70 -2.13 0.89 -8.42
N PHE A 71 -2.51 0.04 -9.36
CA PHE A 71 -2.01 -1.33 -9.48
C PHE A 71 -0.55 -1.38 -9.91
N ALA A 72 -0.12 -0.48 -10.80
CA ALA A 72 1.27 -0.37 -11.22
C ALA A 72 2.20 0.15 -10.10
N ALA A 73 1.67 0.96 -9.17
CA ALA A 73 2.43 1.58 -8.09
C ALA A 73 2.70 0.67 -6.90
N VAL A 74 1.76 -0.22 -6.54
CA VAL A 74 1.89 -1.11 -5.38
C VAL A 74 3.19 -1.94 -5.38
N PRO A 75 3.62 -2.56 -6.50
CA PRO A 75 4.90 -3.25 -6.56
C PRO A 75 6.11 -2.40 -6.15
N HIS A 76 6.13 -1.11 -6.52
CA HIS A 76 7.21 -0.19 -6.15
C HIS A 76 7.20 0.15 -4.66
N ILE A 77 6.01 0.38 -4.09
CA ILE A 77 5.85 0.68 -2.65
C ILE A 77 6.32 -0.51 -1.81
N VAL A 78 5.91 -1.72 -2.19
CA VAL A 78 6.30 -2.96 -1.50
C VAL A 78 7.79 -3.25 -1.68
N ALA A 79 8.35 -2.99 -2.87
CA ALA A 79 9.78 -3.14 -3.11
C ALA A 79 10.61 -2.16 -2.26
N ALA A 80 10.19 -0.90 -2.13
CA ALA A 80 10.85 0.07 -1.26
C ALA A 80 10.86 -0.39 0.21
N LEU A 81 9.75 -0.94 0.70
CA LEU A 81 9.67 -1.52 2.04
C LEU A 81 10.59 -2.75 2.19
N ALA A 82 10.67 -3.61 1.18
CA ALA A 82 11.50 -4.81 1.21
C ALA A 82 13.00 -4.51 1.16
N GLU A 83 13.41 -3.42 0.49
CA GLU A 83 14.81 -3.02 0.37
C GLU A 83 15.35 -2.48 1.71
N ALA A 84 14.53 -1.72 2.45
CA ALA A 84 14.90 -1.12 3.73
C ALA A 84 13.78 -1.27 4.79
N PRO A 85 13.53 -2.48 5.31
CA PRO A 85 12.43 -2.74 6.25
C PRO A 85 12.51 -1.91 7.53
N GLU A 86 13.71 -1.58 8.00
CA GLU A 86 13.93 -0.72 9.18
C GLU A 86 13.42 0.72 9.02
N ARG A 87 13.09 1.11 7.79
CA ARG A 87 12.55 2.44 7.43
C ARG A 87 11.05 2.41 7.21
N ALA A 88 10.39 1.30 7.55
CA ALA A 88 8.95 1.16 7.41
C ALA A 88 8.21 2.30 8.10
N THR A 89 7.24 2.86 7.37
CA THR A 89 6.32 3.87 7.88
C THR A 89 4.88 3.38 7.70
N PRO A 90 3.89 3.93 8.41
CA PRO A 90 2.49 3.55 8.21
C PRO A 90 2.06 3.57 6.74
N SER A 91 2.46 4.59 5.97
CA SER A 91 2.08 4.74 4.56
C SER A 91 2.55 3.60 3.65
N HIS A 92 3.64 2.90 3.99
CA HIS A 92 4.08 1.70 3.25
C HIS A 92 3.07 0.56 3.31
N PHE A 93 2.22 0.54 4.34
CA PHE A 93 1.18 -0.47 4.54
C PHE A 93 -0.22 0.04 4.23
N VAL A 94 -0.55 1.26 4.70
CA VAL A 94 -1.88 1.86 4.54
C VAL A 94 -2.22 2.02 3.07
N LEU A 95 -1.33 2.60 2.25
CA LEU A 95 -1.65 2.85 0.85
C LEU A 95 -1.91 1.57 0.03
N PRO A 96 -1.06 0.52 0.08
CA PRO A 96 -1.39 -0.76 -0.57
C PRO A 96 -2.68 -1.41 -0.05
N ALA A 97 -2.94 -1.34 1.26
CA ALA A 97 -4.17 -1.87 1.86
C ALA A 97 -5.42 -1.14 1.34
N SER A 98 -5.39 0.19 1.31
CA SER A 98 -6.48 1.02 0.81
C SER A 98 -6.74 0.81 -0.69
N ILE A 99 -5.68 0.64 -1.50
CA ILE A 99 -5.83 0.31 -2.92
C ILE A 99 -6.54 -1.04 -3.11
N GLU A 100 -6.17 -2.05 -2.31
CA GLU A 100 -6.82 -3.38 -2.35
C GLU A 100 -8.28 -3.33 -1.87
N LEU A 101 -8.58 -2.55 -0.83
CA LEU A 101 -9.96 -2.35 -0.38
C LEU A 101 -10.81 -1.65 -1.44
N ALA A 102 -10.30 -0.55 -2.01
CA ALA A 102 -10.97 0.18 -3.08
C ALA A 102 -11.21 -0.73 -4.30
N ARG A 103 -10.23 -1.56 -4.66
CA ARG A 103 -10.37 -2.55 -5.73
C ARG A 103 -11.50 -3.54 -5.43
N ALA A 104 -11.53 -4.11 -4.23
CA ALA A 104 -12.53 -5.09 -3.83
C ALA A 104 -13.94 -4.49 -3.72
N LEU A 105 -14.05 -3.27 -3.17
CA LEU A 105 -15.32 -2.57 -2.98
C LEU A 105 -15.99 -2.19 -4.31
N HIS A 106 -15.18 -1.81 -5.31
CA HIS A 106 -15.67 -1.34 -6.61
C HIS A 106 -15.57 -2.37 -7.73
N ASP A 107 -15.14 -3.60 -7.42
CA ASP A 107 -14.84 -4.65 -8.41
C ASP A 107 -13.93 -4.12 -9.54
N ALA A 108 -12.91 -3.35 -9.16
CA ALA A 108 -12.06 -2.66 -10.12
C ALA A 108 -11.17 -3.67 -10.87
N GLU A 109 -11.28 -3.67 -12.19
CA GLU A 109 -10.51 -4.54 -13.07
C GLU A 109 -9.02 -4.16 -13.06
N ILE A 110 -8.16 -5.14 -12.78
CA ILE A 110 -6.71 -4.98 -12.87
C ILE A 110 -6.31 -5.28 -14.32
N PRO A 111 -5.58 -4.40 -15.01
CA PRO A 111 -5.07 -4.71 -16.36
C PRO A 111 -4.20 -5.97 -16.36
N ASP A 112 -4.36 -6.83 -17.37
CA ASP A 112 -3.63 -8.10 -17.51
C ASP A 112 -2.11 -7.95 -17.39
N ALA A 113 -1.55 -6.86 -17.90
CA ALA A 113 -0.11 -6.59 -17.83
C ALA A 113 0.41 -6.28 -16.41
N LEU A 114 -0.49 -5.95 -15.47
CA LEU A 114 -0.16 -5.51 -14.11
C LEU A 114 -0.56 -6.54 -13.04
N ILE A 115 -1.44 -7.50 -13.36
CA ILE A 115 -2.04 -8.40 -12.37
C ILE A 115 -1.00 -9.23 -11.60
N ASP A 116 -0.03 -9.81 -12.30
CA ASP A 116 1.01 -10.63 -11.68
C ASP A 116 1.86 -9.80 -10.70
N GLY A 117 2.19 -8.57 -11.08
CA GLY A 117 2.96 -7.64 -10.26
C GLY A 117 2.20 -7.25 -9.00
N TYR A 118 0.97 -6.80 -9.19
CA TYR A 118 0.10 -6.36 -8.12
C TYR A 118 -0.17 -7.47 -7.08
N VAL A 119 -0.58 -8.66 -7.53
CA VAL A 119 -0.91 -9.78 -6.64
C VAL A 119 0.35 -10.28 -5.92
N THR A 120 1.48 -10.40 -6.62
CA THR A 120 2.74 -10.84 -6.00
C THR A 120 3.21 -9.84 -4.94
N ALA A 121 3.08 -8.54 -5.20
CA ALA A 121 3.45 -7.50 -4.25
C ALA A 121 2.56 -7.54 -3.00
N LEU A 122 1.24 -7.63 -3.15
CA LEU A 122 0.32 -7.74 -2.01
C LEU A 122 0.65 -8.96 -1.15
N ALA A 123 0.91 -10.12 -1.77
CA ALA A 123 1.21 -11.37 -1.05
C ALA A 123 2.49 -11.29 -0.19
N ARG A 124 3.37 -10.30 -0.39
CA ARG A 124 4.57 -10.07 0.43
C ARG A 124 4.29 -9.29 1.71
N LEU A 125 3.20 -8.52 1.76
CA LEU A 125 2.89 -7.63 2.90
C LEU A 125 2.86 -8.36 4.25
N PRO A 126 2.27 -9.57 4.40
CA PRO A 126 2.30 -10.30 5.67
C PRO A 126 3.73 -10.65 6.14
N LEU A 127 4.60 -11.05 5.21
CA LEU A 127 5.99 -11.37 5.54
C LEU A 127 6.75 -10.11 5.96
N LEU A 128 6.63 -9.03 5.18
CA LEU A 128 7.29 -7.77 5.48
C LEU A 128 6.82 -7.20 6.82
N ALA A 129 5.50 -7.22 7.09
CA ALA A 129 4.93 -6.86 8.39
C ALA A 129 5.57 -7.66 9.54
N GLY A 130 5.76 -8.98 9.36
CA GLY A 130 6.44 -9.82 10.34
C GLY A 130 7.93 -9.49 10.52
N LEU A 131 8.63 -9.13 9.44
CA LEU A 131 10.06 -8.77 9.47
C LEU A 131 10.31 -7.45 10.18
N VAL A 132 9.40 -6.49 10.04
CA VAL A 132 9.53 -5.16 10.64
C VAL A 132 8.95 -5.08 12.06
N ALA A 133 8.20 -6.10 12.50
CA ALA A 133 7.60 -6.16 13.82
C ALA A 133 8.66 -6.18 14.93
N THR A 134 8.61 -5.18 15.81
CA THR A 134 9.43 -5.10 17.02
C THR A 134 8.55 -4.83 18.25
N PRO A 135 9.04 -5.12 19.48
CA PRO A 135 8.27 -4.86 20.70
C PRO A 135 7.89 -3.37 20.91
N ASP A 136 8.60 -2.45 20.26
CA ASP A 136 8.44 -1.00 20.44
C ASP A 136 7.56 -0.35 19.36
N TRP A 137 6.84 -1.16 18.57
CA TRP A 137 5.88 -0.64 17.59
C TRP A 137 4.81 0.21 18.25
N ASN A 138 4.64 1.43 17.73
CA ASN A 138 3.48 2.22 18.06
C ASN A 138 2.21 1.60 17.45
N GLU A 139 1.06 1.94 18.04
CA GLU A 139 -0.23 1.38 17.65
C GLU A 139 -0.58 1.65 16.19
N THR A 140 -0.24 2.84 15.67
CA THR A 140 -0.51 3.24 14.28
C THR A 140 0.21 2.34 13.27
N LEU A 141 1.51 2.08 13.45
CA LEU A 141 2.27 1.22 12.54
C LEU A 141 1.80 -0.24 12.64
N CYS A 142 1.48 -0.70 13.84
CA CYS A 142 0.92 -2.04 14.06
C CYS A 142 -0.43 -2.22 13.34
N ALA A 143 -1.36 -1.27 13.52
CA ALA A 143 -2.66 -1.29 12.85
C ALA A 143 -2.51 -1.26 11.32
N ALA A 144 -1.63 -0.39 10.81
CA ALA A 144 -1.32 -0.32 9.38
C ALA A 144 -0.81 -1.65 8.81
N ALA A 145 0.18 -2.27 9.47
CA ALA A 145 0.76 -3.55 9.04
C ALA A 145 -0.25 -4.71 9.10
N LEU A 146 -1.11 -4.73 10.12
CA LEU A 146 -2.19 -5.71 10.26
C LEU A 146 -3.29 -5.49 9.22
N ALA A 147 -3.64 -4.24 8.90
CA ALA A 147 -4.60 -3.91 7.86
C ALA A 147 -4.10 -4.38 6.48
N ALA A 148 -2.83 -4.11 6.16
CA ALA A 148 -2.17 -4.61 4.96
C ALA A 148 -2.17 -6.14 4.88
N THR A 149 -1.88 -6.81 6.00
CA THR A 149 -1.95 -8.28 6.10
C THR A 149 -3.37 -8.78 5.85
N ALA A 150 -4.38 -8.18 6.47
CA ALA A 150 -5.79 -8.54 6.27
C ALA A 150 -6.23 -8.31 4.81
N ALA A 151 -5.89 -7.17 4.21
CA ALA A 151 -6.21 -6.85 2.81
C ALA A 151 -5.57 -7.87 1.85
N SER A 152 -4.28 -8.14 2.01
CA SER A 152 -3.54 -9.09 1.14
C SER A 152 -4.02 -10.54 1.24
N THR A 153 -4.73 -10.90 2.31
CA THR A 153 -5.29 -12.25 2.54
C THR A 153 -6.78 -12.33 2.21
N GLY A 154 -7.37 -11.25 1.67
CA GLY A 154 -8.78 -11.16 1.28
C GLY A 154 -9.76 -10.90 2.43
N GLN A 155 -9.26 -10.58 3.62
CA GLN A 155 -10.07 -10.25 4.79
C GLN A 155 -10.45 -8.76 4.80
N HIS A 156 -11.13 -8.30 3.74
CA HIS A 156 -11.38 -6.87 3.48
C HIS A 156 -12.11 -6.16 4.62
N ALA A 157 -13.15 -6.76 5.21
CA ALA A 157 -13.88 -6.15 6.33
C ALA A 157 -12.99 -5.92 7.57
N LEU A 158 -12.01 -6.81 7.81
CA LEU A 158 -11.05 -6.64 8.90
C LEU A 158 -10.03 -5.54 8.57
N ALA A 159 -9.56 -5.47 7.33
CA ALA A 159 -8.68 -4.40 6.88
C ALA A 159 -9.35 -3.03 6.97
N GLU A 160 -10.60 -2.92 6.51
CA GLU A 160 -11.40 -1.69 6.62
C GLU A 160 -11.56 -1.25 8.08
N LEU A 161 -11.95 -2.17 8.98
CA LEU A 161 -12.05 -1.89 10.41
C LEU A 161 -10.74 -1.32 10.99
N LEU A 162 -9.59 -1.88 10.61
CA LEU A 162 -8.29 -1.46 11.12
C LEU A 162 -7.83 -0.10 10.56
N LEU A 163 -8.28 0.29 9.36
CA LEU A 163 -7.95 1.58 8.76
C LEU A 163 -8.89 2.70 9.20
N GLU A 164 -10.17 2.40 9.38
CA GLU A 164 -11.21 3.38 9.75
C GLU A 164 -11.31 3.61 11.26
N ALA A 165 -10.73 2.72 12.07
CA ALA A 165 -10.69 2.90 13.51
C ALA A 165 -9.72 4.02 13.89
N ASP A 166 -10.25 5.23 14.10
CA ASP A 166 -9.49 6.37 14.64
C ASP A 166 -8.78 6.01 15.96
N ASP A 167 -9.47 5.24 16.81
CA ASP A 167 -8.98 4.75 18.09
C ASP A 167 -9.61 3.40 18.41
N VAL A 168 -8.77 2.37 18.56
CA VAL A 168 -9.21 1.01 18.90
C VAL A 168 -9.91 0.98 20.25
N GLN A 169 -9.52 1.83 21.22
CA GLN A 169 -10.18 1.86 22.53
C GLN A 169 -11.62 2.37 22.43
N SER A 170 -11.86 3.39 21.60
CA SER A 170 -13.19 3.91 21.32
C SER A 170 -14.09 2.86 20.66
N VAL A 171 -13.57 2.11 19.69
CA VAL A 171 -14.29 0.98 19.06
C VAL A 171 -14.64 -0.09 20.10
N LEU A 172 -13.68 -0.49 20.94
CA LEU A 172 -13.91 -1.48 22.00
C LEU A 172 -14.93 -0.99 23.03
N ALA A 173 -14.91 0.29 23.38
CA ALA A 173 -15.87 0.88 24.30
C ALA A 173 -17.30 0.79 23.73
N TYR A 174 -17.49 1.16 22.46
CA TYR A 174 -18.78 1.05 21.77
C TYR A 174 -19.30 -0.40 21.81
N LEU A 175 -18.47 -1.37 21.40
CA LEU A 175 -18.85 -2.78 21.34
C LEU A 175 -19.19 -3.40 22.70
N ARG A 176 -18.59 -2.91 23.79
CA ARG A 176 -18.91 -3.37 25.16
C ARG A 176 -20.21 -2.80 25.71
N THR A 177 -20.74 -1.76 25.07
CA THR A 177 -21.98 -1.08 25.48
C THR A 177 -23.18 -1.40 24.57
N ALA A 178 -22.94 -2.04 23.43
CA ALA A 178 -23.95 -2.52 22.49
C ALA A 178 -24.48 -3.90 22.91
#